data_AF-A0A0Q0ZJA2-F1
#
_entry.id   AF-A0A0Q0ZJA2-F1
#
_cell.length_a   1.000
_cell.length_b   1.000
_cell.length_c   1.000
_cell.angle_alpha   90.00
_cell.angle_beta   90.00
_cell.angle_gamma   90.00
#
_symmetry.space_group_name_H-M   'P 1'
#
loop_
_entity.id
_entity.type
_entity.pdbx_description
1 polymer ?
#
loop_
_entity_poly.entity_id
_entity_poly.type
_entity_poly.pdbx_seq_one_letter_code
_entity_poly.pdbx_strand_id
1 'polypeptide(L)'
;MDILTLASTALILAKPFLEKTQEGVARKVGEDIWNLIKMPFTKKGKDHTEDLAITDEEQFKKELEQHLHQDEEFAKQLSNLVNQSQNLLSGNFQQNINSYDKVEKQINIQTNTGSINM
;
A
#
# COMPACT_ATOMS: atom_id res chain seq x y z
N MET A 1 9.49 9.08 6.82
CA MET A 1 8.17 8.85 7.43
C MET A 1 8.43 8.36 8.83
N ASP A 2 7.72 8.90 9.83
CA ASP A 2 7.87 8.45 11.22
C ASP A 2 7.47 6.97 11.38
N ILE A 3 8.09 6.24 12.31
CA ILE A 3 7.79 4.81 12.53
C ILE A 3 6.32 4.61 12.93
N LEU A 4 5.80 5.53 13.74
CA LEU A 4 4.42 5.53 14.21
C LEU A 4 3.44 5.74 13.05
N THR A 5 3.78 6.64 12.12
CA THR A 5 3.04 6.85 10.88
C THR A 5 3.14 5.62 9.97
N LEU A 6 4.33 5.05 9.83
CA LEU A 6 4.57 3.88 8.99
C LEU A 6 3.76 2.67 9.46
N ALA A 7 3.77 2.37 10.76
CA ALA A 7 2.99 1.29 11.35
C ALA A 7 1.49 1.50 11.14
N SER A 8 1.00 2.72 11.37
CA SER A 8 -0.41 3.07 11.14
C SER A 8 -0.81 2.91 9.67
N THR A 9 0.00 3.43 8.75
CA THR A 9 -0.28 3.35 7.32
C THR A 9 -0.20 1.92 6.80
N ALA A 10 0.78 1.14 7.24
CA ALA A 10 0.88 -0.28 6.89
C ALA A 10 -0.37 -1.04 7.33
N LEU A 11 -0.84 -0.79 8.56
CA LEU A 11 -2.05 -1.42 9.07
C LEU A 11 -3.29 -1.02 8.25
N ILE A 12 -3.46 0.28 7.95
CA ILE A 12 -4.57 0.78 7.12
C ILE A 12 -4.57 0.13 5.73
N LEU A 13 -3.39 -0.04 5.12
CA LEU A 13 -3.26 -0.67 3.81
C LEU A 13 -3.49 -2.19 3.86
N ALA A 14 -3.12 -2.85 4.96
CA ALA A 14 -3.38 -4.27 5.19
C ALA A 14 -4.84 -4.57 5.57
N LYS A 15 -5.54 -3.61 6.17
CA LYS A 15 -6.94 -3.74 6.61
C LYS A 15 -7.90 -4.26 5.52
N PRO A 16 -7.93 -3.75 4.28
CA PRO A 16 -8.80 -4.29 3.23
C PRO A 16 -8.51 -5.76 2.87
N PHE A 17 -7.29 -6.25 3.11
CA PHE A 17 -6.96 -7.67 2.97
C PHE A 17 -7.54 -8.49 4.14
N LEU A 18 -7.37 -8.01 5.38
CA LEU A 18 -7.90 -8.65 6.60
C LEU A 18 -9.43 -8.71 6.60
N GLU A 19 -10.09 -7.61 6.27
CA GLU A 19 -11.55 -7.51 6.22
C GLU A 19 -12.13 -8.16 4.96
N LYS A 20 -11.30 -8.60 4.00
CA LYS A 20 -11.70 -9.16 2.70
C LYS A 20 -12.71 -8.28 1.95
N THR A 21 -12.66 -6.97 2.19
CA THR A 21 -13.68 -6.00 1.75
C THR A 21 -13.37 -5.40 0.38
N GLN A 22 -12.16 -5.56 -0.17
CA GLN A 22 -11.79 -5.04 -1.48
C GLN A 22 -11.21 -6.11 -2.41
N GLU A 23 -11.50 -5.99 -3.71
CA GLU A 23 -11.00 -6.87 -4.77
C GLU A 23 -9.99 -6.14 -5.67
N GLY A 24 -9.09 -6.88 -6.33
CA GLY A 24 -8.11 -6.30 -7.26
C GLY A 24 -6.83 -5.76 -6.60
N VAL A 25 -6.33 -4.61 -7.07
CA VAL A 25 -5.00 -4.06 -6.71
C VAL A 25 -4.89 -3.74 -5.21
N ALA A 26 -5.94 -3.21 -4.60
CA ALA A 26 -5.98 -2.89 -3.18
C ALA A 26 -5.83 -4.13 -2.28
N ARG A 27 -6.38 -5.28 -2.71
CA ARG A 27 -6.23 -6.55 -1.98
C ARG A 27 -4.81 -7.08 -2.04
N LYS A 28 -4.18 -7.04 -3.22
CA LYS A 28 -2.79 -7.45 -3.40
C LYS A 28 -1.84 -6.59 -2.59
N VAL A 29 -2.03 -5.27 -2.63
CA VAL A 29 -1.28 -4.32 -1.80
C VAL A 29 -1.43 -4.64 -0.32
N GLY A 30 -2.66 -4.88 0.14
CA GLY A 30 -2.91 -5.25 1.53
C GLY A 30 -2.29 -6.59 1.92
N GLU A 31 -2.31 -7.57 1.01
CA GLU A 31 -1.68 -8.89 1.20
C GLU A 31 -0.15 -8.79 1.31
N ASP A 32 0.50 -8.04 0.42
CA ASP A 32 1.95 -7.83 0.43
C ASP A 32 2.39 -7.15 1.74
N ILE A 33 1.69 -6.08 2.14
CA ILE A 33 1.99 -5.38 3.39
C ILE A 33 1.72 -6.27 4.59
N TRP A 34 0.60 -7.01 4.61
CA TRP A 34 0.28 -7.96 5.67
C TRP A 34 1.35 -9.05 5.80
N ASN A 35 1.78 -9.63 4.69
CA ASN A 35 2.84 -10.65 4.66
C ASN A 35 4.15 -10.14 5.24
N LEU A 36 4.48 -8.86 5.02
CA LEU A 36 5.69 -8.26 5.58
C LEU A 36 5.53 -7.99 7.09
N ILE A 37 4.44 -7.35 7.51
CA ILE A 37 4.24 -7.00 8.93
C ILE A 37 3.97 -8.21 9.82
N LYS A 38 3.46 -9.33 9.29
CA LYS A 38 3.23 -10.56 10.06
C LYS A 38 4.48 -11.41 10.27
N MET A 39 5.55 -11.23 9.47
CA MET A 39 6.82 -11.98 9.60
C MET A 39 7.40 -11.96 11.03
N PRO A 40 7.55 -10.80 11.69
CA PRO A 40 8.08 -10.77 13.05
C PRO A 40 7.18 -11.48 14.08
N PHE A 41 5.86 -11.52 13.85
CA PHE A 41 4.90 -12.15 14.75
C PHE A 41 4.80 -13.67 14.56
N THR A 42 4.93 -14.15 13.32
CA THR A 42 4.96 -15.59 13.02
C THR A 42 6.22 -16.26 13.56
N LYS A 43 7.36 -15.55 13.60
CA LYS A 43 8.58 -16.03 14.28
C LYS A 43 8.41 -16.25 15.79
N LYS A 44 7.49 -15.54 16.44
CA LYS A 44 7.16 -15.71 17.87
C LYS A 44 6.16 -16.85 18.14
N GLY A 45 5.76 -17.62 17.14
CA GLY A 45 4.77 -18.71 17.30
C GLY A 45 3.34 -18.22 17.51
N LYS A 46 3.04 -16.95 17.20
CA LYS A 46 1.67 -16.41 17.22
C LYS A 46 0.94 -16.81 15.94
N ASP A 47 0.40 -18.03 15.92
CA ASP A 47 -0.42 -18.58 14.83
C ASP A 47 -1.66 -17.71 14.51
N HIS A 48 -2.07 -16.83 15.44
CA HIS A 48 -3.23 -15.94 15.36
C HIS A 48 -2.85 -14.46 15.21
N THR A 49 -1.87 -14.15 14.35
CA THR A 49 -1.46 -12.74 14.14
C THR A 49 -2.60 -11.88 13.56
N GLU A 50 -3.45 -12.46 12.70
CA GLU A 50 -4.63 -11.80 12.14
C GLU A 50 -5.66 -11.47 13.22
N ASP A 51 -5.95 -12.42 14.11
CA ASP A 51 -6.87 -12.22 15.24
C ASP A 51 -6.34 -11.14 16.18
N LEU A 52 -5.03 -11.12 16.46
CA LEU A 52 -4.41 -10.07 17.28
C LEU A 52 -4.57 -8.68 16.65
N ALA A 53 -4.40 -8.56 15.34
CA ALA A 53 -4.56 -7.28 14.64
C ALA A 53 -6.02 -6.81 14.62
N ILE A 54 -6.99 -7.73 14.66
CA ILE A 54 -8.43 -7.42 14.65
C ILE A 54 -8.96 -7.17 16.07
N THR A 55 -8.56 -7.99 17.03
CA THR A 55 -9.04 -7.98 18.43
C THR A 55 -8.30 -6.93 19.26
N ASP A 56 -6.99 -6.72 19.02
CA ASP A 56 -6.13 -5.84 19.82
C ASP A 56 -5.18 -5.03 18.93
N GLU A 57 -5.78 -4.21 18.06
CA GLU A 57 -5.08 -3.35 17.09
C GLU A 57 -3.99 -2.49 17.74
N GLU A 58 -4.27 -1.94 18.94
CA GLU A 58 -3.33 -1.10 19.68
C GLU A 58 -2.08 -1.86 20.14
N GLN A 59 -2.25 -3.09 20.66
CA GLN A 59 -1.11 -3.91 21.07
C GLN A 59 -0.31 -4.37 19.85
N PHE A 60 -0.98 -4.77 18.77
CA PHE A 60 -0.33 -5.15 17.52
C PHE A 60 0.54 -3.99 16.98
N LYS A 61 -0.02 -2.78 16.97
CA LYS A 61 0.69 -1.58 16.53
C LYS A 61 1.93 -1.30 17.38
N LYS A 62 1.82 -1.36 18.71
CA LYS A 62 2.97 -1.18 19.61
C LYS A 62 4.08 -2.22 19.38
N GLU A 63 3.73 -3.49 19.25
CA GLU A 63 4.71 -4.54 18.96
C GLU A 63 5.36 -4.33 17.58
N LEU A 64 4.58 -3.93 16.57
CA LEU A 64 5.10 -3.62 15.24
C LEU A 64 6.07 -2.44 15.29
N GLU A 65 5.74 -1.37 16.02
CA GLU A 65 6.63 -0.23 16.25
C GLU A 65 7.94 -0.67 16.92
N GLN A 66 7.88 -1.53 17.95
CA GLN A 66 9.08 -2.05 18.59
C GLN A 66 9.95 -2.86 17.61
N HIS A 67 9.34 -3.67 16.75
CA HIS A 67 10.07 -4.42 15.72
C HIS A 67 10.71 -3.49 14.68
N LEU A 68 10.02 -2.42 14.26
CA LEU A 68 10.55 -1.41 13.35
C LEU A 68 11.68 -0.59 13.99
N HIS A 69 11.63 -0.36 15.30
CA HIS A 69 12.71 0.30 16.04
C HIS A 69 13.93 -0.61 16.25
N GLN A 70 13.72 -1.91 16.41
CA GLN A 70 14.79 -2.90 16.63
C GLN A 70 15.49 -3.30 15.33
N ASP A 71 14.76 -3.28 14.20
CA ASP A 71 15.25 -3.74 12.91
C ASP A 71 15.06 -2.63 11.85
N GLU A 72 16.12 -1.84 11.65
CA GLU A 72 16.11 -0.72 10.70
C GLU A 72 15.95 -1.20 9.25
N GLU A 73 16.44 -2.40 8.92
CA GLU A 73 16.29 -2.97 7.58
C GLU A 73 14.82 -3.33 7.33
N PHE A 74 14.16 -3.94 8.31
CA PHE A 74 12.72 -4.18 8.28
C PHE A 74 11.93 -2.88 8.13
N ALA A 75 12.30 -1.83 8.85
CA ALA A 75 11.67 -0.52 8.72
C ALA A 75 11.84 0.10 7.33
N LYS A 76 13.02 -0.02 6.73
CA LYS A 76 13.27 0.41 5.35
C LYS A 76 12.43 -0.39 4.35
N GLN A 77 12.37 -1.71 4.50
CA GLN A 77 11.58 -2.57 3.63
C GLN A 77 10.09 -2.22 3.70
N LEU A 78 9.54 -2.08 4.91
CA LEU A 78 8.15 -1.68 5.11
C LEU A 78 7.88 -0.28 4.54
N SER A 79 8.78 0.68 4.78
CA SER A 79 8.63 2.03 4.23
C SER A 79 8.64 2.05 2.70
N ASN A 80 9.51 1.25 2.08
CA ASN A 80 9.55 1.15 0.63
C ASN A 80 8.27 0.53 0.09
N LEU A 81 7.81 -0.58 0.69
CA LEU A 81 6.58 -1.26 0.30
C LEU A 81 5.34 -0.37 0.47
N VAL A 82 5.24 0.38 1.56
CA VAL A 82 4.17 1.35 1.80
C VAL A 82 4.20 2.47 0.77
N ASN A 83 5.38 3.01 0.43
CA ASN A 83 5.50 4.02 -0.63
C ASN A 83 5.13 3.46 -2.01
N GLN A 84 5.58 2.25 -2.35
CA GLN A 84 5.23 1.59 -3.61
C GLN A 84 3.72 1.34 -3.69
N SER A 85 3.12 0.91 -2.59
CA SER A 85 1.69 0.67 -2.45
C SER A 85 0.88 1.95 -2.60
N GLN A 86 1.32 3.05 -1.96
CA GLN A 86 0.72 4.36 -2.15
C GLN A 86 0.86 4.81 -3.60
N ASN A 87 2.03 4.66 -4.24
CA ASN A 87 2.23 5.00 -5.65
C ASN A 87 1.40 4.11 -6.59
N LEU A 88 1.19 2.84 -6.27
CA LEU A 88 0.35 1.93 -7.06
C LEU A 88 -1.13 2.26 -6.93
N LEU A 89 -1.60 2.56 -5.73
CA LEU A 89 -2.96 3.01 -5.47
C LEU A 89 -3.19 4.38 -6.12
N SER A 90 -2.33 5.36 -5.81
CA SER A 90 -2.37 6.69 -6.40
C SER A 90 -2.17 6.67 -7.91
N GLY A 91 -1.37 5.76 -8.48
CA GLY A 91 -1.14 5.60 -9.93
C GLY A 91 -2.17 4.71 -10.64
N ASN A 92 -3.05 4.02 -9.92
CA ASN A 92 -4.28 3.47 -10.48
C ASN A 92 -5.42 4.50 -10.46
N PHE A 93 -5.43 5.42 -9.49
CA PHE A 93 -6.35 6.56 -9.45
C PHE A 93 -5.92 7.72 -10.37
N GLN A 94 -4.63 7.97 -10.48
CA GLN A 94 -4.00 8.72 -11.55
C GLN A 94 -3.64 7.71 -12.62
N GLN A 95 -4.60 7.35 -13.47
CA GLN A 95 -4.22 6.87 -14.80
C GLN A 95 -3.10 7.76 -15.29
N ASN A 96 -1.94 7.14 -15.41
CA ASN A 96 -0.76 7.75 -15.92
C ASN A 96 -1.07 8.11 -17.38
N ILE A 97 -1.54 9.34 -17.63
CA ILE A 97 -1.30 10.01 -18.92
C ILE A 97 0.19 10.35 -18.95
N ASN A 98 1.03 9.33 -18.93
CA ASN A 98 2.35 9.37 -19.53
C ASN A 98 2.40 8.11 -20.38
N SER A 99 1.84 8.26 -21.59
CA SER A 99 2.47 7.66 -22.75
C SER A 99 3.97 7.82 -22.60
N TYR A 100 4.69 6.74 -22.84
CA TYR A 100 6.08 6.80 -23.29
C TYR A 100 6.16 7.64 -24.58
N ASP A 101 6.04 8.97 -24.48
CA ASP A 101 6.41 9.89 -25.55
C ASP A 101 7.90 10.13 -25.40
N LYS A 102 8.64 9.13 -25.87
CA LYS A 102 9.96 9.34 -26.39
C LYS A 102 9.76 10.35 -27.52
N VAL A 103 10.17 11.59 -27.27
CA VAL A 103 10.49 12.65 -28.23
C VAL A 103 10.48 12.12 -29.67
N GLU A 104 9.45 12.45 -30.46
CA GLU A 104 9.53 12.75 -31.90
C GLU A 104 8.14 12.95 -32.53
N LYS A 105 7.58 14.15 -32.32
CA LYS A 105 6.85 15.00 -33.28
C LYS A 105 5.68 15.70 -32.59
N GLN A 106 5.76 17.03 -32.57
CA GLN A 106 4.60 17.89 -32.39
C GLN A 106 3.50 17.47 -33.37
N ILE A 107 2.40 16.89 -32.87
CA ILE A 107 1.14 16.85 -33.60
C ILE A 107 0.39 18.11 -33.20
N ASN A 108 0.36 19.07 -34.13
CA ASN A 108 -0.54 20.21 -34.09
C ASN A 108 -1.98 19.71 -33.87
N ILE A 109 -2.58 20.05 -32.74
CA ILE A 109 -3.98 19.75 -32.46
C ILE A 109 -4.83 20.74 -33.28
N GLN A 110 -5.18 20.35 -34.51
CA GLN A 110 -6.32 20.92 -35.21
C GLN A 110 -7.53 19.99 -35.04
N THR A 111 -8.48 20.47 -34.23
CA THR A 111 -9.94 20.27 -34.34
C THR A 111 -10.51 18.85 -34.35
N ASN A 112 -11.27 18.52 -33.30
CA ASN A 112 -12.60 17.91 -33.49
C ASN A 112 -13.53 18.23 -32.30
N THR A 113 -14.20 19.38 -32.36
CA THR A 113 -15.43 19.63 -31.59
C THR A 113 -16.56 18.83 -32.22
N GLY A 114 -16.88 17.68 -31.64
CA GLY A 114 -18.12 16.96 -31.93
C GLY A 114 -19.24 17.49 -31.04
N SER A 115 -20.19 18.21 -31.63
CA SER A 115 -21.44 18.60 -30.96
C SER A 115 -22.29 17.35 -30.68
N ILE A 116 -22.64 17.13 -29.41
CA ILE A 116 -23.66 16.13 -29.03
C ILE A 116 -25.01 16.80 -29.28
N ASN A 117 -25.73 16.35 -30.31
CA ASN A 117 -27.12 16.69 -30.52
C ASN A 117 -27.98 15.75 -29.66
N MET A 118 -28.81 16.32 -28.78
CA MET A 118 -29.96 15.63 -28.19
C MET A 118 -31.18 15.81 -29.10
#